data_AF-A0AAW6XJJ4-F1
#
_entry.id   AF-A0AAW6XJJ4-F1
#
_cell.length_a   1.000
_cell.length_b   1.000
_cell.length_c   1.000
_cell.angle_alpha   90.00
_cell.angle_beta   90.00
_cell.angle_gamma   90.00
#
_symmetry.space_group_name_H-M   'P 1'
#
loop_
_entity.id
_entity.type
_entity.pdbx_description
1 polymer ?
#
loop_
_entity_poly.entity_id
_entity_poly.type
_entity_poly.pdbx_seq_one_letter_code
_entity_poly.pdbx_strand_id
1 'polypeptide(L)'
;MLNFVFGRINEYTFDPSFFDKEIELLWSKMTLGQRKLVVVATTMLKYASQNHFTRSNEKNLIDNLWAQAIIEPYKNKKTYNGSIDTVLRQVKKKYQKKNLDDLKTTKYLGDRSITSLIYGQLGALICLKRMKYIKESSLQKRALMLQKQIELYDNKGQINDGLFFGLAGSAVFEFEMGISFEQNYSLFSLLHHLYNENKELNISLANGYAGIILALSYITGQKGYPNFDDLLKSLIEQSLIKLKSTSVKDEGLEYGSLGLAYVILKLDSKFVTSKELAAVKEIINVYKNNYKEDKVFEGISYNKSLWPNIRSPYLMSGGAGLVLTLIEYSKVINHYDFKEIEYYLNSLDIPYAYNYGINYGAAGLLYVLHRILKVPSLPIELKNKVLKIEKQLTNFIIVHYHEDISDNFGWLCDSQVKFTDDIGSGSLGIIAVLNMIKKDH
;
A
#
# COMPACT_ATOMS: atom_id res chain seq x y z
N MET A 1 -11.77 -0.80 -19.36
CA MET A 1 -11.54 0.61 -18.98
C MET A 1 -12.84 1.28 -18.54
N LEU A 2 -13.95 1.12 -19.27
CA LEU A 2 -15.28 1.61 -18.88
C LEU A 2 -16.06 0.68 -17.94
N ASN A 3 -15.89 -0.64 -18.08
CA ASN A 3 -16.23 -1.61 -17.01
C ASN A 3 -15.39 -1.39 -15.72
N PHE A 4 -14.46 -0.45 -15.73
CA PHE A 4 -13.55 -0.14 -14.61
C PHE A 4 -13.94 1.12 -13.86
N VAL A 5 -14.55 2.07 -14.56
CA VAL A 5 -15.27 3.17 -13.92
C VAL A 5 -16.68 2.70 -13.52
N PHE A 6 -17.25 1.70 -14.24
CA PHE A 6 -18.68 1.35 -14.17
C PHE A 6 -19.05 -0.16 -14.26
N GLY A 7 -18.19 -1.12 -13.87
CA GLY A 7 -18.60 -2.55 -13.79
C GLY A 7 -18.65 -3.00 -12.33
N ARG A 8 -19.68 -3.69 -11.81
CA ARG A 8 -20.67 -4.58 -12.44
C ARG A 8 -22.13 -4.18 -12.21
N ILE A 9 -22.91 -4.41 -13.26
CA ILE A 9 -24.37 -4.38 -13.32
C ILE A 9 -24.92 -5.55 -12.49
N ASN A 10 -25.45 -5.22 -11.32
CA ASN A 10 -26.61 -5.79 -10.62
C ASN A 10 -26.47 -5.51 -9.12
N GLU A 11 -27.00 -4.35 -8.67
CA GLU A 11 -27.24 -3.99 -7.25
C GLU A 11 -26.19 -3.15 -6.48
N TYR A 12 -25.37 -2.32 -7.15
CA TYR A 12 -24.57 -1.30 -6.46
C TYR A 12 -25.20 0.10 -6.51
N THR A 13 -25.32 0.74 -5.35
CA THR A 13 -25.61 2.17 -5.19
C THR A 13 -24.32 2.98 -5.29
N PHE A 14 -24.00 3.39 -6.52
CA PHE A 14 -22.97 4.41 -6.80
C PHE A 14 -23.32 5.72 -6.08
N ASP A 15 -22.33 6.45 -5.55
CA ASP A 15 -22.50 7.85 -5.10
C ASP A 15 -22.13 8.79 -6.25
N PRO A 16 -23.11 9.34 -7.00
CA PRO A 16 -22.84 10.19 -8.15
C PRO A 16 -22.11 11.48 -7.76
N SER A 17 -22.33 11.95 -6.53
CA SER A 17 -21.82 13.25 -6.07
C SER A 17 -20.30 13.27 -5.84
N PHE A 18 -19.70 12.11 -5.55
CA PHE A 18 -18.24 11.97 -5.43
C PHE A 18 -17.56 12.13 -6.80
N PHE A 19 -18.07 11.43 -7.81
CA PHE A 19 -17.51 11.45 -9.15
C PHE A 19 -17.70 12.77 -9.85
N ASP A 20 -18.87 13.40 -9.73
CA ASP A 20 -19.10 14.70 -10.36
C ASP A 20 -18.11 15.74 -9.81
N LYS A 21 -17.89 15.77 -8.49
CA LYS A 21 -16.90 16.64 -7.85
C LYS A 21 -15.47 16.31 -8.28
N GLU A 22 -15.10 15.03 -8.35
CA GLU A 22 -13.74 14.63 -8.73
C GLU A 22 -13.45 14.85 -10.21
N ILE A 23 -14.43 14.61 -11.08
CA ILE A 23 -14.36 14.93 -12.51
C ILE A 23 -14.22 16.43 -12.71
N GLU A 24 -15.03 17.26 -12.05
CA GLU A 24 -14.92 18.73 -12.12
C GLU A 24 -13.54 19.22 -11.68
N LEU A 25 -13.00 18.69 -10.57
CA LEU A 25 -11.68 19.03 -10.05
C LEU A 25 -10.54 18.62 -11.00
N LEU A 26 -10.69 17.48 -11.68
CA LEU A 26 -9.67 16.93 -12.56
C LEU A 26 -9.84 17.38 -14.01
N TRP A 27 -11.00 17.90 -14.41
CA TRP A 27 -11.34 18.18 -15.80
C TRP A 27 -10.27 19.03 -16.49
N SER A 28 -9.88 20.13 -15.86
CA SER A 28 -8.84 21.04 -16.38
C SER A 28 -7.46 20.39 -16.49
N LYS A 29 -7.17 19.37 -15.69
CA LYS A 29 -5.90 18.62 -15.64
C LYS A 29 -5.88 17.41 -16.58
N MET A 30 -7.04 16.96 -17.06
CA MET A 30 -7.14 15.85 -17.99
C MET A 30 -6.67 16.23 -19.40
N THR A 31 -5.95 15.33 -20.04
CA THR A 31 -5.68 15.37 -21.48
C THR A 31 -6.99 15.28 -22.28
N LEU A 32 -6.96 15.70 -23.54
CA LEU A 32 -8.12 15.58 -24.45
C LEU A 32 -8.63 14.13 -24.55
N GLY A 33 -7.73 13.15 -24.57
CA GLY A 33 -8.09 11.73 -24.59
C GLY A 33 -8.80 11.28 -23.30
N GLN A 34 -8.31 11.71 -22.13
CA GLN A 34 -8.94 11.41 -20.84
C GLN A 34 -10.32 12.05 -20.72
N ARG A 35 -10.49 13.32 -21.12
CA ARG A 35 -11.81 13.98 -21.10
C ARG A 35 -12.81 13.25 -22.01
N LYS A 36 -12.37 12.85 -23.22
CA LYS A 36 -13.20 12.06 -24.14
C LYS A 36 -13.65 10.76 -23.48
N LEU A 37 -12.74 10.01 -22.84
CA LEU A 37 -13.07 8.80 -22.09
C LEU A 37 -14.12 9.03 -21.00
N VAL A 38 -14.00 10.12 -20.23
CA VAL A 38 -14.97 10.47 -19.19
C VAL A 38 -16.35 10.76 -19.79
N VAL A 39 -16.44 11.51 -20.89
CA VAL A 39 -17.71 11.76 -21.58
C VAL A 39 -18.35 10.47 -22.09
N VAL A 40 -17.56 9.54 -22.64
CA VAL A 40 -18.05 8.19 -23.02
C VAL A 40 -18.66 7.52 -21.81
N ALA A 41 -17.92 7.55 -20.69
CA ALA A 41 -18.27 6.87 -19.46
C ALA A 41 -19.60 7.35 -18.91
N THR A 42 -19.74 8.66 -18.74
CA THR A 42 -20.96 9.26 -18.21
C THR A 42 -22.15 9.08 -19.15
N THR A 43 -21.91 9.08 -20.47
CA THR A 43 -22.95 8.79 -21.47
C THR A 43 -23.41 7.34 -21.40
N MET A 44 -22.50 6.38 -21.29
CA MET A 44 -22.83 4.96 -21.12
C MET A 44 -23.59 4.72 -19.82
N LEU A 45 -23.16 5.33 -18.71
CA LEU A 45 -23.84 5.23 -17.43
C LEU A 45 -25.28 5.77 -17.52
N LYS A 46 -25.47 6.92 -18.17
CA LYS A 46 -26.78 7.53 -18.39
C LYS A 46 -27.69 6.63 -19.23
N TYR A 47 -27.15 5.97 -20.25
CA TYR A 47 -27.93 5.01 -21.04
C TYR A 47 -28.26 3.73 -20.25
N ALA A 48 -27.34 3.25 -19.42
CA ALA A 48 -27.58 2.10 -18.55
C ALA A 48 -28.66 2.40 -17.49
N SER A 49 -28.60 3.56 -16.83
CA SER A 49 -29.59 3.95 -15.82
C SER A 49 -30.99 4.20 -16.37
N GLN A 50 -31.09 4.47 -17.67
CA GLN A 50 -32.36 4.64 -18.38
C GLN A 50 -32.87 3.34 -19.04
N ASN A 51 -32.22 2.18 -18.85
CA ASN A 51 -32.49 0.94 -19.59
C ASN A 51 -32.42 1.09 -21.12
N HIS A 52 -31.69 2.09 -21.62
CA HIS A 52 -31.53 2.41 -23.05
C HIS A 52 -30.21 1.89 -23.64
N PHE A 53 -29.48 1.06 -22.89
CA PHE A 53 -28.22 0.50 -23.33
C PHE A 53 -28.45 -0.65 -24.32
N THR A 54 -28.37 -0.35 -25.61
CA THR A 54 -28.49 -1.33 -26.71
C THR A 54 -27.14 -1.56 -27.38
N ARG A 55 -26.94 -2.76 -27.96
CA ARG A 55 -25.73 -3.15 -28.70
C ARG A 55 -25.39 -2.19 -29.88
N SER A 56 -26.41 -1.54 -30.43
CA SER A 56 -26.28 -0.52 -31.48
C SER A 56 -25.71 0.80 -30.95
N ASN A 57 -26.17 1.25 -29.79
CA ASN A 57 -25.68 2.47 -29.14
C ASN A 57 -24.24 2.29 -28.61
N GLU A 58 -23.91 1.09 -28.12
CA GLU A 58 -22.55 0.70 -27.76
C GLU A 58 -21.61 0.78 -28.96
N LYS A 59 -21.98 0.18 -30.09
CA LYS A 59 -21.18 0.19 -31.31
C LYS A 59 -21.00 1.61 -31.87
N ASN A 60 -22.05 2.43 -31.91
CA ASN A 60 -21.95 3.82 -32.33
C ASN A 60 -21.08 4.69 -31.41
N LEU A 61 -21.10 4.47 -30.08
CA LEU A 61 -20.16 5.15 -29.18
C LEU A 61 -18.74 4.69 -29.43
N ILE A 62 -18.49 3.38 -29.51
CA ILE A 62 -17.16 2.82 -29.77
C ILE A 62 -16.62 3.36 -31.10
N ASP A 63 -17.37 3.25 -32.18
CA ASP A 63 -16.96 3.64 -33.54
C ASP A 63 -16.69 5.16 -33.65
N ASN A 64 -17.45 6.01 -32.96
CA ASN A 64 -17.21 7.47 -32.96
C ASN A 64 -16.08 7.93 -32.02
N LEU A 65 -15.63 7.09 -31.09
CA LEU A 65 -14.60 7.43 -30.10
C LEU A 65 -13.24 6.78 -30.37
N TRP A 66 -13.20 5.66 -31.11
CA TRP A 66 -12.04 4.76 -31.09
C TRP A 66 -10.98 4.92 -32.19
N ALA A 67 -11.11 5.76 -33.22
CA ALA A 67 -10.23 5.49 -34.38
C ALA A 67 -8.75 5.91 -34.25
N GLN A 68 -8.37 7.03 -33.61
CA GLN A 68 -6.97 7.50 -33.72
C GLN A 68 -6.36 8.07 -32.42
N ALA A 69 -6.94 9.13 -31.83
CA ALA A 69 -6.25 9.89 -30.77
C ALA A 69 -5.98 9.15 -29.45
N ILE A 70 -6.78 8.13 -29.08
CA ILE A 70 -6.61 7.38 -27.82
C ILE A 70 -5.70 6.16 -28.00
N ILE A 71 -5.74 5.51 -29.17
CA ILE A 71 -4.99 4.27 -29.41
C ILE A 71 -3.59 4.56 -29.98
N GLU A 72 -3.40 5.64 -30.75
CA GLU A 72 -2.10 5.99 -31.34
C GLU A 72 -0.91 5.96 -30.35
N PRO A 73 -1.02 6.53 -29.13
CA PRO A 73 0.07 6.49 -28.16
C PRO A 73 0.41 5.07 -27.66
N TYR A 74 -0.51 4.11 -27.82
CA TYR A 74 -0.38 2.74 -27.32
C TYR A 74 -0.17 1.72 -28.45
N LYS A 75 -0.52 2.03 -29.71
CA LYS A 75 -0.27 1.16 -30.88
C LYS A 75 1.20 0.81 -31.06
N ASN A 76 2.10 1.73 -30.68
CA ASN A 76 3.54 1.57 -30.83
C ASN A 76 4.25 1.19 -29.51
N LYS A 77 3.53 1.12 -28.38
CA LYS A 77 4.11 0.60 -27.12
C LYS A 77 4.16 -0.92 -27.24
N LYS A 78 5.35 -1.45 -27.54
CA LYS A 78 5.61 -2.89 -27.42
C LYS A 78 5.28 -3.32 -26.00
N THR A 79 4.34 -4.25 -25.85
CA THR A 79 4.13 -4.94 -24.57
C THR A 79 5.42 -5.68 -24.22
N TYR A 80 5.86 -5.55 -22.96
CA TYR A 80 7.03 -6.27 -22.51
C TYR A 80 6.70 -7.76 -22.39
N ASN A 81 7.40 -8.61 -23.14
CA ASN A 81 7.19 -10.06 -23.18
C ASN A 81 8.32 -10.86 -22.51
N GLY A 82 8.96 -10.28 -21.49
CA GLY A 82 10.02 -10.95 -20.72
C GLY A 82 9.48 -11.67 -19.49
N SER A 83 10.31 -12.52 -18.89
CA SER A 83 10.02 -13.16 -17.60
C SER A 83 10.35 -12.25 -16.42
N ILE A 84 9.86 -12.60 -15.22
CA ILE A 84 10.24 -11.95 -13.95
C ILE A 84 11.76 -11.85 -13.82
N ASP A 85 12.49 -12.91 -14.20
CA ASP A 85 13.96 -12.94 -14.14
C ASP A 85 14.62 -11.88 -15.02
N THR A 86 14.08 -11.65 -16.21
CA THR A 86 14.63 -10.66 -17.12
C THR A 86 14.40 -9.25 -16.57
N VAL A 87 13.18 -8.96 -16.08
CA VAL A 87 12.86 -7.68 -15.43
C VAL A 87 13.76 -7.43 -14.23
N LEU A 88 13.85 -8.38 -13.29
CA LEU A 88 14.66 -8.24 -12.08
C LEU A 88 16.15 -8.04 -12.41
N ARG A 89 16.67 -8.71 -13.44
CA ARG A 89 18.06 -8.54 -13.89
C ARG A 89 18.31 -7.16 -14.50
N GLN A 90 17.40 -6.66 -15.34
CA GLN A 90 17.48 -5.32 -15.94
C GLN A 90 17.46 -4.24 -14.86
N VAL A 91 16.47 -4.32 -13.98
CA VAL A 91 16.28 -3.39 -12.87
C VAL A 91 17.47 -3.39 -11.91
N LYS A 92 18.00 -4.57 -11.55
CA LYS A 92 19.22 -4.66 -10.73
C LYS A 92 20.40 -3.92 -11.37
N LYS A 93 20.64 -4.13 -12.67
CA LYS A 93 21.73 -3.45 -13.40
C LYS A 93 21.54 -1.93 -13.41
N LYS A 94 20.31 -1.46 -13.56
CA LYS A 94 19.98 -0.03 -13.54
C LYS A 94 20.24 0.59 -12.17
N TYR A 95 19.69 0.02 -11.10
CA TYR A 95 19.92 0.54 -9.74
C TYR A 95 21.39 0.48 -9.32
N GLN A 96 22.14 -0.56 -9.70
CA GLN A 96 23.58 -0.66 -9.42
C GLN A 96 24.41 0.50 -10.01
N LYS A 97 23.90 1.19 -11.03
CA LYS A 97 24.54 2.33 -11.69
C LYS A 97 23.91 3.67 -11.33
N LYS A 98 22.75 3.67 -10.67
CA LYS A 98 21.96 4.87 -10.38
C LYS A 98 22.62 5.68 -9.26
N ASN A 99 22.73 6.98 -9.45
CA ASN A 99 23.10 7.88 -8.36
C ASN A 99 21.93 7.95 -7.37
N LEU A 100 22.21 7.77 -6.07
CA LEU A 100 21.19 7.77 -5.02
C LEU A 100 20.50 9.14 -4.88
N ASP A 101 21.17 10.21 -5.28
CA ASP A 101 20.59 11.56 -5.29
C ASP A 101 19.45 11.69 -6.31
N ASP A 102 19.46 10.87 -7.36
CA ASP A 102 18.50 10.89 -8.48
C ASP A 102 17.30 9.95 -8.25
N LEU A 103 17.16 9.37 -7.05
CA LEU A 103 15.99 8.57 -6.70
C LEU A 103 14.75 9.47 -6.69
N LYS A 104 13.85 9.21 -7.64
CA LYS A 104 12.59 9.95 -7.83
C LYS A 104 11.57 9.39 -6.87
N THR A 105 10.90 10.22 -6.09
CA THR A 105 9.92 9.75 -5.10
C THR A 105 8.57 10.42 -5.31
N THR A 106 7.50 9.74 -4.92
CA THR A 106 6.16 10.31 -4.94
C THR A 106 6.06 11.50 -3.97
N LYS A 107 5.67 12.67 -4.49
CA LYS A 107 5.60 13.92 -3.73
C LYS A 107 4.30 14.05 -2.90
N TYR A 108 4.01 13.06 -2.06
CA TYR A 108 2.79 13.03 -1.24
C TYR A 108 2.68 14.23 -0.28
N LEU A 109 3.79 14.61 0.36
CA LEU A 109 3.92 15.79 1.25
C LEU A 109 4.73 16.92 0.61
N GLY A 110 4.74 17.01 -0.72
CA GLY A 110 5.63 17.90 -1.46
C GLY A 110 7.10 17.46 -1.32
N ASP A 111 8.02 18.42 -1.14
CA ASP A 111 9.46 18.13 -1.08
C ASP A 111 9.87 17.34 0.18
N ARG A 112 9.09 17.45 1.27
CA ARG A 112 9.30 16.70 2.52
C ARG A 112 9.11 15.20 2.35
N SER A 113 8.45 14.75 1.28
CA SER A 113 8.25 13.31 1.02
C SER A 113 9.57 12.56 0.94
N ILE A 114 10.67 13.25 0.63
CA ILE A 114 12.01 12.65 0.56
C ILE A 114 12.42 11.95 1.87
N THR A 115 11.98 12.47 3.03
CA THR A 115 12.25 11.91 4.36
C THR A 115 11.14 10.98 4.86
N SER A 116 10.23 10.54 3.98
CA SER A 116 9.21 9.55 4.35
C SER A 116 9.72 8.12 4.14
N LEU A 117 9.25 7.20 4.98
CA LEU A 117 9.58 5.78 4.86
C LEU A 117 8.90 5.17 3.63
N ILE A 118 7.62 5.49 3.41
CA ILE A 118 6.81 4.81 2.39
C ILE A 118 6.94 5.45 1.00
N TYR A 119 6.82 6.77 0.91
CA TYR A 119 6.80 7.51 -0.36
C TYR A 119 8.10 8.26 -0.63
N GLY A 120 9.15 7.99 0.15
CA GLY A 120 10.39 8.75 0.18
C GLY A 120 11.62 7.92 -0.07
N GLN A 121 12.77 8.57 0.10
CA GLN A 121 14.05 7.91 -0.11
C GLN A 121 14.43 6.98 1.04
N LEU A 122 13.86 7.17 2.24
CA LEU A 122 14.22 6.35 3.39
C LEU A 122 13.92 4.87 3.12
N GLY A 123 12.68 4.53 2.77
CA GLY A 123 12.32 3.15 2.43
C GLY A 123 12.97 2.65 1.14
N ALA A 124 13.15 3.54 0.16
CA ALA A 124 13.85 3.20 -1.09
C ALA A 124 15.27 2.69 -0.81
N LEU A 125 16.03 3.40 0.04
CA LEU A 125 17.39 3.05 0.40
C LEU A 125 17.45 1.77 1.25
N ILE A 126 16.52 1.57 2.21
CA ILE A 126 16.39 0.30 2.94
C ILE A 126 16.17 -0.85 1.97
N CYS A 127 15.27 -0.67 1.00
CA CYS A 127 14.98 -1.71 -0.01
C CYS A 127 16.22 -2.04 -0.84
N LEU A 128 16.92 -1.02 -1.36
CA LEU A 128 18.16 -1.19 -2.13
C LEU A 128 19.26 -1.88 -1.32
N LYS A 129 19.41 -1.53 -0.04
CA LYS A 129 20.34 -2.18 0.90
C LYS A 129 20.01 -3.66 1.07
N ARG A 130 18.77 -3.99 1.41
CA ARG A 130 18.32 -5.37 1.64
C ARG A 130 18.44 -6.24 0.40
N MET A 131 18.20 -5.67 -0.78
CA MET A 131 18.38 -6.36 -2.07
C MET A 131 19.85 -6.45 -2.52
N LYS A 132 20.79 -5.79 -1.80
CA LYS A 132 22.21 -5.70 -2.14
C LYS A 132 22.43 -5.13 -3.55
N TYR A 133 21.64 -4.11 -3.91
CA TYR A 133 21.75 -3.44 -5.21
C TYR A 133 22.74 -2.28 -5.21
N ILE A 134 23.14 -1.79 -4.03
CA ILE A 134 24.04 -0.64 -3.87
C ILE A 134 25.16 -0.99 -2.89
N LYS A 135 26.31 -0.32 -3.02
CA LYS A 135 27.45 -0.44 -2.09
C LYS A 135 27.16 0.26 -0.77
N GLU A 136 27.61 -0.33 0.34
CA GLU A 136 27.38 0.19 1.70
C GLU A 136 27.93 1.62 1.90
N SER A 137 29.10 1.94 1.32
CA SER A 137 29.70 3.28 1.46
C SER A 137 28.87 4.39 0.82
N SER A 138 28.20 4.11 -0.31
CA SER A 138 27.27 5.06 -0.96
C SER A 138 26.03 5.28 -0.12
N LEU A 139 25.53 4.23 0.54
CA LEU A 139 24.37 4.30 1.43
C LEU A 139 24.65 5.16 2.67
N GLN A 140 25.81 4.95 3.32
CA GLN A 140 26.19 5.72 4.51
C GLN A 140 26.27 7.23 4.24
N LYS A 141 26.90 7.63 3.12
CA LYS A 141 26.96 9.05 2.73
C LYS A 141 25.56 9.65 2.55
N ARG A 142 24.67 8.93 1.85
CA ARG A 142 23.30 9.41 1.61
C ARG A 142 22.48 9.44 2.90
N ALA A 143 22.68 8.48 3.81
CA ALA A 143 22.01 8.42 5.10
C ALA A 143 22.33 9.65 5.96
N LEU A 144 23.60 10.07 6.05
CA LEU A 144 23.99 11.27 6.78
C LEU A 144 23.39 12.55 6.18
N MET A 145 23.26 12.63 4.86
CA MET A 145 22.59 13.77 4.22
C MET A 145 21.09 13.82 4.53
N LEU A 146 20.43 12.66 4.52
CA LEU A 146 19.00 12.57 4.84
C LEU A 146 18.74 12.84 6.32
N GLN A 147 19.60 12.38 7.24
CA GLN A 147 19.51 12.70 8.66
C GLN A 147 19.52 14.22 8.91
N LYS A 148 20.42 14.97 8.24
CA LYS A 148 20.42 16.45 8.32
C LYS A 148 19.13 17.09 7.78
N GLN A 149 18.51 16.49 6.77
CA GLN A 149 17.23 16.97 6.25
C GLN A 149 16.09 16.67 7.23
N ILE A 150 16.11 15.48 7.86
CA ILE A 150 15.17 15.10 8.92
C ILE A 150 15.26 16.12 10.05
N GLU A 151 16.48 16.37 10.57
CA GLU A 151 16.72 17.38 11.62
C GLU A 151 16.21 18.77 11.23
N LEU A 152 16.47 19.22 10.00
CA LEU A 152 15.98 20.51 9.52
C LEU A 152 14.45 20.60 9.50
N TYR A 153 13.76 19.55 9.06
CA TYR A 153 12.30 19.54 8.98
C TYR A 153 11.66 19.35 10.36
N ASP A 154 12.27 18.54 11.22
CA ASP A 154 11.83 18.32 12.59
C ASP A 154 11.91 19.59 13.43
N ASN A 155 13.04 20.30 13.37
CA ASN A 155 13.23 21.61 14.02
C ASN A 155 12.22 22.68 13.55
N LYS A 156 11.55 22.47 12.42
CA LYS A 156 10.49 23.35 11.90
C LYS A 156 9.07 22.86 12.24
N GLY A 157 8.93 21.77 13.00
CA GLY A 157 7.65 21.12 13.29
C GLY A 157 6.97 20.54 12.04
N GLN A 158 7.75 20.16 11.02
CA GLN A 158 7.24 19.72 9.72
C GLN A 158 7.24 18.20 9.52
N ILE A 159 7.71 17.44 10.52
CA ILE A 159 7.71 15.98 10.59
C ILE A 159 6.75 15.54 11.70
N ASN A 160 6.01 14.45 11.48
CA ASN A 160 5.14 13.87 12.50
C ASN A 160 5.83 12.71 13.24
N ASP A 161 5.20 12.14 14.25
CA ASP A 161 5.83 11.07 15.04
C ASP A 161 5.66 9.67 14.41
N GLY A 162 4.92 9.58 13.30
CA GLY A 162 4.47 8.32 12.70
C GLY A 162 5.50 7.51 11.92
N LEU A 163 5.08 6.33 11.50
CA LEU A 163 5.90 5.39 10.74
C LEU A 163 6.06 5.81 9.27
N PHE A 164 5.00 6.26 8.61
CA PHE A 164 5.03 6.44 7.16
C PHE A 164 5.78 7.69 6.76
N PHE A 165 5.57 8.77 7.50
CA PHE A 165 6.02 10.12 7.17
C PHE A 165 6.85 10.77 8.26
N GLY A 166 7.13 10.04 9.34
CA GLY A 166 7.54 10.63 10.62
C GLY A 166 8.84 10.12 11.20
N LEU A 167 9.08 10.54 12.44
CA LEU A 167 10.26 10.21 13.24
C LEU A 167 10.37 8.71 13.51
N ALA A 168 9.26 7.99 13.74
CA ALA A 168 9.33 6.53 13.90
C ALA A 168 9.84 5.82 12.64
N GLY A 169 9.40 6.26 11.45
CA GLY A 169 9.93 5.75 10.19
C GLY A 169 11.40 6.12 9.97
N SER A 170 11.78 7.33 10.35
CA SER A 170 13.14 7.84 10.23
C SER A 170 14.10 7.13 11.20
N ALA A 171 13.66 6.81 12.41
CA ALA A 171 14.42 6.02 13.38
C ALA A 171 14.73 4.61 12.87
N VAL A 172 13.75 3.95 12.22
CA VAL A 172 13.95 2.65 11.56
C VAL A 172 14.95 2.77 10.42
N PHE A 173 14.89 3.84 9.64
CA PHE A 173 15.87 4.09 8.58
C PHE A 173 17.30 4.25 9.13
N GLU A 174 17.49 5.10 10.13
CA GLU A 174 18.81 5.34 10.74
C GLU A 174 19.39 4.03 11.31
N PHE A 175 18.57 3.25 12.02
CA PHE A 175 18.92 1.90 12.48
C PHE A 175 19.33 0.95 11.34
N GLU A 176 18.55 0.90 10.25
CA GLU A 176 18.83 0.04 9.10
C GLU A 176 20.09 0.49 8.35
N MET A 177 20.45 1.77 8.38
CA MET A 177 21.69 2.30 7.81
C MET A 177 22.92 2.06 8.71
N GLY A 178 22.73 1.51 9.91
CA GLY A 178 23.82 1.19 10.85
C GLY A 178 24.29 2.39 11.67
N ILE A 179 23.45 3.41 11.82
CA ILE A 179 23.69 4.52 12.74
C ILE A 179 23.54 3.99 14.17
N SER A 180 24.53 4.28 15.03
CA SER A 180 24.52 3.81 16.42
C SER A 180 23.36 4.42 17.20
N PHE A 181 23.01 3.81 18.33
CA PHE A 181 21.93 4.29 19.18
C PHE A 181 22.14 5.77 19.57
N GLU A 182 23.35 6.14 19.97
CA GLU A 182 23.73 7.49 20.41
C GLU A 182 23.66 8.54 19.29
N GLN A 183 23.64 8.10 18.03
CA GLN A 183 23.60 8.95 16.84
C GLN A 183 22.24 8.91 16.12
N ASN A 184 21.27 8.14 16.64
CA ASN A 184 19.93 8.06 16.05
C ASN A 184 19.09 9.27 16.49
N TYR A 185 19.29 10.39 15.79
CA TYR A 185 18.57 11.64 16.03
C TYR A 185 17.05 11.42 16.05
N SER A 186 16.54 10.67 15.07
CA SER A 186 15.10 10.49 14.88
C SER A 186 14.43 9.79 16.06
N LEU A 187 15.11 8.79 16.64
CA LEU A 187 14.65 8.09 17.83
C LEU A 187 14.66 8.99 19.05
N PHE A 188 15.73 9.76 19.28
CA PHE A 188 15.78 10.68 20.43
C PHE A 188 14.71 11.76 20.34
N SER A 189 14.50 12.34 19.15
CA SER A 189 13.44 13.32 18.94
C SER A 189 12.05 12.71 19.19
N LEU A 190 11.79 11.51 18.65
CA LEU A 190 10.54 10.79 18.91
C LEU A 190 10.30 10.56 20.41
N LEU A 191 11.31 10.08 21.13
CA LEU A 191 11.20 9.84 22.58
C LEU A 191 10.99 11.14 23.36
N HIS A 192 11.61 12.24 22.93
CA HIS A 192 11.40 13.56 23.50
C HIS A 192 9.96 14.02 23.32
N HIS A 193 9.40 13.92 22.11
CA HIS A 193 8.01 14.28 21.83
C HIS A 193 7.04 13.44 22.66
N LEU A 194 7.25 12.13 22.74
CA LEU A 194 6.40 11.21 23.50
C LEU A 194 6.39 11.51 25.00
N TYR A 195 7.51 11.95 25.57
CA TYR A 195 7.63 12.19 27.01
C TYR A 195 7.24 13.62 27.41
N ASN A 196 7.57 14.63 26.60
CA ASN A 196 7.47 16.04 27.02
C ASN A 196 6.29 16.79 26.42
N GLU A 197 5.77 16.38 25.27
CA GLU A 197 4.83 17.22 24.51
C GLU A 197 3.35 16.88 24.74
N ASN A 198 3.04 15.84 25.51
CA ASN A 198 1.67 15.37 25.80
C ASN A 198 0.76 15.36 24.54
N LYS A 199 1.33 15.05 23.37
CA LYS A 199 0.61 15.05 22.09
C LYS A 199 -0.38 13.89 22.05
N GLU A 200 -1.63 14.20 21.79
CA GLU A 200 -2.65 13.17 21.59
C GLU A 200 -2.45 12.49 20.23
N LEU A 201 -1.98 11.24 20.25
CA LEU A 201 -1.78 10.44 19.06
C LEU A 201 -3.06 9.70 18.65
N ASN A 202 -3.26 9.56 17.33
CA ASN A 202 -4.27 8.65 16.79
C ASN A 202 -3.76 7.20 16.82
N ILE A 203 -4.61 6.23 16.49
CA ILE A 203 -4.24 4.80 16.53
C ILE A 203 -3.59 4.28 15.23
N SER A 204 -3.51 5.11 14.18
CA SER A 204 -3.18 4.66 12.83
C SER A 204 -1.77 4.09 12.69
N LEU A 205 -1.59 3.24 11.67
CA LEU A 205 -0.27 2.74 11.30
C LEU A 205 0.61 3.83 10.69
N ALA A 206 0.03 4.71 9.87
CA ALA A 206 0.80 5.74 9.18
C ALA A 206 1.38 6.78 10.15
N ASN A 207 0.55 7.28 11.06
CA ASN A 207 0.81 8.51 11.81
C ASN A 207 0.67 8.36 13.33
N GLY A 208 0.27 7.20 13.83
CA GLY A 208 -0.19 7.02 15.21
C GLY A 208 0.55 5.95 16.00
N TYR A 209 -0.07 5.54 17.11
CA TYR A 209 0.45 4.54 18.03
C TYR A 209 0.90 3.26 17.33
N ALA A 210 0.08 2.72 16.41
CA ALA A 210 0.41 1.46 15.74
C ALA A 210 1.74 1.57 14.95
N GLY A 211 1.98 2.69 14.28
CA GLY A 211 3.24 2.94 13.57
C GLY A 211 4.45 3.02 14.50
N ILE A 212 4.31 3.76 15.60
CA ILE A 212 5.36 3.95 16.61
C ILE A 212 5.70 2.62 17.29
N ILE A 213 4.67 1.86 17.71
CA ILE A 213 4.81 0.54 18.33
C ILE A 213 5.56 -0.40 17.37
N LEU A 214 5.17 -0.42 16.09
CA LEU A 214 5.84 -1.26 15.09
C LEU A 214 7.33 -0.88 14.95
N ALA A 215 7.64 0.41 14.84
CA ALA A 215 9.01 0.89 14.73
C ALA A 215 9.87 0.53 15.95
N LEU A 216 9.37 0.80 17.17
CA LEU A 216 10.10 0.51 18.41
C LEU A 216 10.28 -0.99 18.63
N SER A 217 9.26 -1.81 18.31
CA SER A 217 9.36 -3.27 18.36
C SER A 217 10.39 -3.83 17.39
N TYR A 218 10.63 -3.13 16.28
CA TYR A 218 11.61 -3.54 15.28
C TYR A 218 13.05 -3.27 15.71
N ILE A 219 13.31 -2.20 16.47
CA ILE A 219 14.66 -1.79 16.88
C ILE A 219 15.05 -2.27 18.29
N THR A 220 14.07 -2.58 19.15
CA THR A 220 14.30 -2.90 20.56
C THR A 220 15.31 -4.03 20.77
N GLY A 221 16.33 -3.78 21.59
CA GLY A 221 17.36 -4.76 21.96
C GLY A 221 18.27 -5.21 20.80
N GLN A 222 18.26 -4.54 19.65
CA GLN A 222 19.05 -4.94 18.47
C GLN A 222 20.23 -3.99 18.22
N LYS A 223 21.36 -4.54 17.77
CA LYS A 223 22.53 -3.76 17.29
C LYS A 223 22.99 -2.65 18.26
N GLY A 224 22.94 -2.90 19.57
CA GLY A 224 23.33 -1.93 20.60
C GLY A 224 22.23 -0.95 21.04
N TYR A 225 21.01 -1.05 20.49
CA TYR A 225 19.86 -0.28 20.95
C TYR A 225 19.32 -0.85 22.26
N PRO A 226 18.82 0.00 23.17
CA PRO A 226 18.29 -0.45 24.45
C PRO A 226 16.98 -1.24 24.27
N ASN A 227 16.58 -1.90 25.34
CA ASN A 227 15.29 -2.57 25.41
C ASN A 227 14.18 -1.54 25.72
N PHE A 228 13.19 -1.44 24.84
CA PHE A 228 12.02 -0.55 24.95
C PHE A 228 10.77 -1.26 25.48
N ASP A 229 10.88 -2.44 26.11
CA ASP A 229 9.73 -3.25 26.53
C ASP A 229 8.69 -2.49 27.37
N ASP A 230 9.13 -1.68 28.34
CA ASP A 230 8.20 -0.96 29.22
C ASP A 230 7.50 0.20 28.51
N LEU A 231 8.23 0.90 27.62
CA LEU A 231 7.63 1.91 26.75
C LEU A 231 6.62 1.27 25.78
N LEU A 232 6.97 0.13 25.18
CA LEU A 232 6.09 -0.62 24.29
C LEU A 232 4.79 -1.04 25.00
N LYS A 233 4.88 -1.57 26.23
CA LYS A 233 3.68 -1.90 27.03
C LYS A 233 2.80 -0.67 27.25
N SER A 234 3.40 0.45 27.66
CA SER A 234 2.67 1.70 27.88
C SER A 234 1.97 2.19 26.60
N LEU A 235 2.66 2.18 25.46
CA LEU A 235 2.09 2.60 24.18
C LEU A 235 0.96 1.67 23.70
N ILE A 236 1.10 0.35 23.91
CA ILE A 236 0.04 -0.61 23.61
C ILE A 236 -1.19 -0.31 24.46
N GLU A 237 -1.04 -0.13 25.78
CA GLU A 237 -2.15 0.20 26.67
C GLU A 237 -2.85 1.49 26.26
N GLN A 238 -2.09 2.55 25.97
CA GLN A 238 -2.64 3.83 25.50
C GLN A 238 -3.39 3.66 24.17
N SER A 239 -2.88 2.86 23.24
CA SER A 239 -3.55 2.60 21.97
C SER A 239 -4.91 1.90 22.15
N LEU A 240 -5.01 0.97 23.10
CA LEU A 240 -6.27 0.27 23.41
C LEU A 240 -7.28 1.18 24.13
N ILE A 241 -6.81 2.08 24.99
CA ILE A 241 -7.66 3.12 25.60
C ILE A 241 -8.22 4.04 24.51
N LYS A 242 -7.35 4.50 23.59
CA LYS A 242 -7.71 5.40 22.50
C LYS A 242 -8.70 4.76 21.52
N LEU A 243 -8.53 3.46 21.23
CA LEU A 243 -9.44 2.68 20.40
C LEU A 243 -10.88 2.70 20.96
N LYS A 244 -11.04 2.63 22.29
CA LYS A 244 -12.35 2.63 22.96
C LYS A 244 -12.97 4.03 23.05
N SER A 245 -12.16 5.08 23.15
CA SER A 245 -12.65 6.45 23.33
C SER A 245 -12.92 7.20 22.02
N THR A 246 -12.49 6.68 20.87
CA THR A 246 -12.56 7.38 19.59
C THR A 246 -13.40 6.61 18.56
N SER A 247 -14.30 7.29 17.87
CA SER A 247 -14.95 6.74 16.67
C SER A 247 -13.98 6.78 15.49
N VAL A 248 -13.34 5.64 15.22
CA VAL A 248 -12.44 5.47 14.08
C VAL A 248 -13.29 5.33 12.81
N LYS A 249 -13.26 6.35 11.95
CA LYS A 249 -14.07 6.40 10.70
C LYS A 249 -13.33 5.86 9.49
N ASP A 250 -12.01 5.98 9.48
CA ASP A 250 -11.15 5.44 8.44
C ASP A 250 -11.01 3.93 8.62
N GLU A 251 -10.88 3.23 7.51
CA GLU A 251 -10.78 1.79 7.45
C GLU A 251 -9.45 1.34 6.82
N GLY A 252 -9.11 0.06 7.00
CA GLY A 252 -7.89 -0.53 6.46
C GLY A 252 -6.65 -0.33 7.33
N LEU A 253 -5.50 -0.74 6.80
CA LEU A 253 -4.24 -0.78 7.56
C LEU A 253 -3.64 0.60 7.82
N GLU A 254 -3.73 1.53 6.86
CA GLU A 254 -2.98 2.79 6.92
C GLU A 254 -3.52 3.72 8.00
N TYR A 255 -4.82 4.01 7.96
CA TYR A 255 -5.47 4.99 8.83
C TYR A 255 -6.51 4.37 9.79
N GLY A 256 -6.98 3.14 9.52
CA GLY A 256 -8.00 2.47 10.32
C GLY A 256 -7.48 1.65 11.50
N SER A 257 -8.42 1.14 12.29
CA SER A 257 -8.15 0.26 13.44
C SER A 257 -7.53 -1.08 13.04
N LEU A 258 -7.68 -1.49 11.77
CA LEU A 258 -7.09 -2.72 11.26
C LEU A 258 -5.57 -2.68 11.29
N GLY A 259 -4.97 -1.50 11.10
CA GLY A 259 -3.52 -1.31 11.23
C GLY A 259 -3.01 -1.64 12.64
N LEU A 260 -3.74 -1.21 13.68
CA LEU A 260 -3.42 -1.57 15.06
C LEU A 260 -3.55 -3.07 15.30
N ALA A 261 -4.63 -3.69 14.81
CA ALA A 261 -4.82 -5.14 14.92
C ALA A 261 -3.66 -5.91 14.27
N TYR A 262 -3.28 -5.52 13.05
CA TYR A 262 -2.14 -6.12 12.36
C TYR A 262 -0.84 -5.95 13.16
N VAL A 263 -0.55 -4.75 13.68
CA VAL A 263 0.67 -4.50 14.46
C VAL A 263 0.73 -5.37 15.71
N ILE A 264 -0.36 -5.45 16.50
CA ILE A 264 -0.44 -6.31 17.68
C ILE A 264 -0.08 -7.76 17.33
N LEU A 265 -0.60 -8.28 16.21
CA LEU A 265 -0.31 -9.63 15.73
C LEU A 265 1.14 -9.86 15.28
N LYS A 266 1.90 -8.79 15.00
CA LYS A 266 3.32 -8.88 14.65
C LYS A 266 4.27 -8.75 15.84
N LEU A 267 3.76 -8.38 17.01
CA LEU A 267 4.58 -8.24 18.21
C LEU A 267 5.07 -9.61 18.72
N ASP A 268 6.13 -9.57 19.52
CA ASP A 268 6.55 -10.74 20.28
C ASP A 268 5.42 -11.22 21.20
N SER A 269 5.29 -12.54 21.34
CA SER A 269 4.33 -13.21 22.22
C SER A 269 4.24 -12.63 23.64
N LYS A 270 5.34 -12.08 24.19
CA LYS A 270 5.35 -11.45 25.52
C LYS A 270 4.46 -10.21 25.63
N PHE A 271 4.13 -9.57 24.52
CA PHE A 271 3.25 -8.40 24.46
C PHE A 271 1.81 -8.74 24.08
N VAL A 272 1.55 -9.97 23.64
CA VAL A 272 0.26 -10.38 23.07
C VAL A 272 -0.46 -11.27 24.08
N THR A 273 -1.15 -10.65 25.04
CA THR A 273 -1.93 -11.38 26.04
C THR A 273 -3.37 -11.60 25.55
N SER A 274 -4.18 -12.30 26.36
CA SER A 274 -5.62 -12.46 26.11
C SER A 274 -6.35 -11.13 25.93
N LYS A 275 -5.90 -10.06 26.59
CA LYS A 275 -6.48 -8.71 26.48
C LYS A 275 -6.26 -8.12 25.09
N GLU A 276 -5.01 -8.14 24.60
CA GLU A 276 -4.66 -7.61 23.28
C GLU A 276 -5.31 -8.46 22.17
N LEU A 277 -5.32 -9.79 22.32
CA LEU A 277 -6.01 -10.69 21.37
C LEU A 277 -7.52 -10.48 21.32
N ALA A 278 -8.15 -10.17 22.46
CA ALA A 278 -9.57 -9.84 22.51
C ALA A 278 -9.87 -8.56 21.73
N ALA A 279 -9.03 -7.53 21.86
CA ALA A 279 -9.16 -6.28 21.10
C ALA A 279 -8.96 -6.51 19.60
N VAL A 280 -7.98 -7.34 19.20
CA VAL A 280 -7.78 -7.73 17.79
C VAL A 280 -9.04 -8.43 17.24
N LYS A 281 -9.60 -9.38 17.99
CA LYS A 281 -10.82 -10.10 17.60
C LYS A 281 -12.01 -9.14 17.45
N GLU A 282 -12.16 -8.18 18.36
CA GLU A 282 -13.21 -7.16 18.31
C GLU A 282 -13.08 -6.31 17.05
N ILE A 283 -11.88 -5.80 16.74
CA ILE A 283 -11.62 -5.05 15.50
C ILE A 283 -12.00 -5.88 14.28
N ILE A 284 -11.51 -7.12 14.18
CA ILE A 284 -11.83 -8.01 13.06
C ILE A 284 -13.34 -8.19 12.92
N ASN A 285 -14.06 -8.44 14.02
CA ASN A 285 -15.51 -8.61 14.00
C ASN A 285 -16.25 -7.36 13.54
N VAL A 286 -15.76 -6.16 13.85
CA VAL A 286 -16.32 -4.90 13.31
C VAL A 286 -16.26 -4.91 11.79
N TYR A 287 -15.11 -5.23 11.19
CA TYR A 287 -14.99 -5.33 9.73
C TYR A 287 -15.89 -6.42 9.15
N LYS A 288 -15.95 -7.61 9.77
CA LYS A 288 -16.85 -8.69 9.33
C LYS A 288 -18.31 -8.25 9.34
N ASN A 289 -18.75 -7.62 10.42
CA ASN A 289 -20.13 -7.14 10.56
C ASN A 289 -20.44 -5.97 9.62
N ASN A 290 -19.46 -5.13 9.29
CA ASN A 290 -19.64 -4.01 8.37
C ASN A 290 -19.99 -4.46 6.95
N TYR A 291 -19.51 -5.64 6.54
CA TYR A 291 -19.57 -6.16 5.17
C TYR A 291 -20.30 -7.51 5.07
N LYS A 292 -21.04 -7.91 6.11
CA LYS A 292 -21.75 -9.21 6.14
C LYS A 292 -22.89 -9.32 5.13
N GLU A 293 -23.47 -8.18 4.74
CA GLU A 293 -24.59 -8.11 3.79
C GLU A 293 -24.11 -7.99 2.34
N ASP A 294 -22.79 -7.85 2.11
CA ASP A 294 -22.23 -7.84 0.75
C ASP A 294 -22.41 -9.24 0.15
N LYS A 295 -23.19 -9.34 -0.94
CA LYS A 295 -23.39 -10.61 -1.67
C LYS A 295 -22.07 -11.22 -2.15
N VAL A 296 -21.14 -10.36 -2.57
CA VAL A 296 -19.78 -10.70 -2.93
C VAL A 296 -18.87 -9.70 -2.24
N PHE A 297 -17.90 -10.19 -1.46
CA PHE A 297 -16.92 -9.32 -0.83
C PHE A 297 -15.89 -8.83 -1.86
N GLU A 298 -15.98 -7.56 -2.22
CA GLU A 298 -15.08 -6.92 -3.19
C GLU A 298 -14.00 -6.04 -2.52
N GLY A 299 -14.08 -5.86 -1.21
CA GLY A 299 -13.13 -5.04 -0.46
C GLY A 299 -13.75 -4.39 0.78
N ILE A 300 -13.02 -3.44 1.36
CA ILE A 300 -13.54 -2.55 2.43
C ILE A 300 -13.50 -1.10 1.92
N SER A 301 -14.21 -0.20 2.59
CA SER A 301 -14.17 1.23 2.29
C SER A 301 -12.85 1.86 2.75
N TYR A 302 -12.55 3.05 2.22
CA TYR A 302 -11.52 3.92 2.78
C TYR A 302 -12.02 4.59 4.06
N ASN A 303 -13.31 4.96 4.08
CA ASN A 303 -13.99 5.59 5.19
C ASN A 303 -15.47 5.25 5.11
N LYS A 304 -15.96 4.41 6.02
CA LYS A 304 -17.34 3.90 5.95
C LYS A 304 -18.39 5.00 6.15
N SER A 305 -18.05 6.07 6.85
CA SER A 305 -18.98 7.18 7.09
C SER A 305 -19.16 8.07 5.86
N LEU A 306 -18.08 8.33 5.13
CA LEU A 306 -18.10 9.22 3.96
C LEU A 306 -18.40 8.45 2.66
N TRP A 307 -17.92 7.22 2.56
CA TRP A 307 -17.98 6.41 1.34
C TRP A 307 -18.42 4.97 1.64
N PRO A 308 -19.64 4.76 2.19
CA PRO A 308 -20.12 3.45 2.63
C PRO A 308 -20.19 2.40 1.51
N ASN A 309 -20.30 2.82 0.24
CA ASN A 309 -20.49 1.94 -0.91
C ASN A 309 -19.22 1.78 -1.76
N ILE A 310 -18.13 2.48 -1.44
CA ILE A 310 -16.86 2.30 -2.16
C ILE A 310 -16.16 1.07 -1.59
N ARG A 311 -15.64 0.22 -2.47
CA ARG A 311 -14.87 -0.98 -2.13
C ARG A 311 -13.46 -0.86 -2.69
N SER A 312 -12.47 -0.93 -1.80
CA SER A 312 -11.06 -0.97 -2.13
C SER A 312 -10.53 -2.39 -1.95
N PRO A 313 -9.85 -2.98 -2.94
CA PRO A 313 -9.22 -4.28 -2.80
C PRO A 313 -7.82 -4.20 -2.17
N TYR A 314 -7.23 -3.01 -2.06
CA TYR A 314 -5.79 -2.84 -1.86
C TYR A 314 -5.28 -3.08 -0.43
N LEU A 315 -3.96 -3.14 -0.27
CA LEU A 315 -3.32 -3.49 1.00
C LEU A 315 -3.59 -2.44 2.09
N MET A 316 -3.38 -1.16 1.78
CA MET A 316 -3.39 -0.11 2.80
C MET A 316 -4.79 0.34 3.21
N SER A 317 -5.77 0.29 2.32
CA SER A 317 -7.14 0.78 2.57
C SER A 317 -8.24 -0.21 2.18
N GLY A 318 -7.90 -1.48 1.97
CA GLY A 318 -8.77 -2.40 1.26
C GLY A 318 -8.77 -3.84 1.76
N GLY A 319 -9.46 -4.69 1.01
CA GLY A 319 -9.70 -6.11 1.34
C GLY A 319 -8.43 -6.91 1.56
N ALA A 320 -7.35 -6.62 0.83
CA ALA A 320 -6.05 -7.27 1.03
C ALA A 320 -5.49 -7.05 2.44
N GLY A 321 -5.67 -5.86 3.02
CA GLY A 321 -5.29 -5.59 4.40
C GLY A 321 -6.06 -6.45 5.41
N LEU A 322 -7.36 -6.65 5.17
CA LEU A 322 -8.21 -7.50 6.02
C LEU A 322 -7.81 -8.97 5.91
N VAL A 323 -7.63 -9.47 4.68
CA VAL A 323 -7.18 -10.84 4.43
C VAL A 323 -5.84 -11.11 5.10
N LEU A 324 -4.87 -10.20 4.96
CA LEU A 324 -3.57 -10.32 5.62
C LEU A 324 -3.70 -10.39 7.15
N THR A 325 -4.54 -9.54 7.73
CA THR A 325 -4.79 -9.51 9.17
C THR A 325 -5.46 -10.78 9.66
N LEU A 326 -6.43 -11.33 8.92
CA LEU A 326 -7.08 -12.61 9.22
C LEU A 326 -6.08 -13.78 9.22
N ILE A 327 -5.17 -13.83 8.23
CA ILE A 327 -4.15 -14.88 8.15
C ILE A 327 -3.21 -14.81 9.36
N GLU A 328 -2.75 -13.61 9.73
CA GLU A 328 -1.87 -13.44 10.90
C GLU A 328 -2.63 -13.74 12.20
N TYR A 329 -3.92 -13.38 12.30
CA TYR A 329 -4.77 -13.74 13.44
C TYR A 329 -4.91 -15.26 13.59
N SER A 330 -5.30 -15.94 12.51
CA SER A 330 -5.41 -17.40 12.46
C SER A 330 -4.12 -18.12 12.82
N LYS A 331 -2.98 -17.56 12.40
CA LYS A 331 -1.66 -18.08 12.78
C LYS A 331 -1.42 -17.98 14.29
N VAL A 332 -1.73 -16.84 14.90
CA VAL A 332 -1.50 -16.61 16.34
C VAL A 332 -2.41 -17.49 17.20
N ILE A 333 -3.67 -17.68 16.80
CA ILE A 333 -4.61 -18.57 17.52
C ILE A 333 -4.50 -20.05 17.12
N ASN A 334 -3.58 -20.38 16.20
CA ASN A 334 -3.39 -21.71 15.64
C ASN A 334 -4.68 -22.34 15.09
N HIS A 335 -5.50 -21.54 14.40
CA HIS A 335 -6.75 -21.99 13.80
C HIS A 335 -7.06 -21.20 12.52
N TYR A 336 -7.03 -21.92 11.38
CA TYR A 336 -7.34 -21.37 10.07
C TYR A 336 -8.75 -21.75 9.65
N ASP A 337 -9.61 -20.76 9.45
CA ASP A 337 -10.89 -20.94 8.76
C ASP A 337 -10.68 -20.71 7.25
N PHE A 338 -10.47 -21.80 6.51
CA PHE A 338 -10.23 -21.73 5.07
C PHE A 338 -11.45 -21.26 4.27
N LYS A 339 -12.68 -21.46 4.79
CA LYS A 339 -13.89 -20.94 4.14
C LYS A 339 -13.95 -19.42 4.26
N GLU A 340 -13.56 -18.91 5.42
CA GLU A 340 -13.45 -17.47 5.64
C GLU A 340 -12.36 -16.84 4.75
N ILE A 341 -11.17 -17.44 4.68
CA ILE A 341 -10.10 -16.98 3.80
C ILE A 341 -10.57 -16.98 2.33
N GLU A 342 -11.25 -18.03 1.90
CA GLU A 342 -11.78 -18.12 0.53
C GLU A 342 -12.85 -17.06 0.23
N TYR A 343 -13.74 -16.76 1.18
CA TYR A 343 -14.75 -15.71 1.05
C TYR A 343 -14.10 -14.35 0.76
N TYR A 344 -13.09 -13.97 1.55
CA TYR A 344 -12.41 -12.69 1.43
C TYR A 344 -11.42 -12.63 0.25
N LEU A 345 -10.91 -13.78 -0.21
CA LEU A 345 -10.02 -13.90 -1.38
C LEU A 345 -10.63 -13.31 -2.66
N ASN A 346 -11.95 -13.29 -2.80
CA ASN A 346 -12.63 -12.74 -3.98
C ASN A 346 -12.30 -11.26 -4.22
N SER A 347 -12.00 -10.48 -3.17
CA SER A 347 -11.55 -9.09 -3.30
C SER A 347 -10.18 -8.94 -3.96
N LEU A 348 -9.39 -10.02 -4.04
CA LEU A 348 -8.05 -10.02 -4.66
C LEU A 348 -8.07 -10.49 -6.11
N ASP A 349 -9.15 -11.15 -6.56
CA ASP A 349 -9.33 -11.62 -7.93
C ASP A 349 -9.83 -10.49 -8.84
N ILE A 350 -8.99 -9.48 -9.02
CA ILE A 350 -9.29 -8.32 -9.86
C ILE A 350 -8.69 -8.51 -11.26
N PRO A 351 -9.43 -8.18 -12.35
CA PRO A 351 -8.91 -8.36 -13.70
C PRO A 351 -7.77 -7.38 -14.07
N TYR A 352 -7.49 -6.41 -13.20
CA TYR A 352 -6.67 -5.24 -13.43
C TYR A 352 -6.55 -4.41 -12.14
N ALA A 353 -5.44 -3.68 -11.95
CA ALA A 353 -5.22 -2.80 -10.81
C ALA A 353 -5.02 -1.33 -11.25
N TYR A 354 -5.41 -0.39 -10.39
CA TYR A 354 -5.27 1.05 -10.63
C TYR A 354 -3.79 1.50 -10.60
N ASN A 355 -3.01 0.95 -9.66
CA ASN A 355 -1.56 1.11 -9.56
C ASN A 355 -0.88 -0.28 -9.56
N TYR A 356 0.42 -0.30 -9.81
CA TYR A 356 1.29 -1.48 -9.69
C TYR A 356 1.97 -1.58 -8.32
N GLY A 357 2.08 -0.48 -7.57
CA GLY A 357 2.77 -0.38 -6.27
C GLY A 357 2.21 -1.25 -5.14
N ILE A 358 2.85 -1.20 -3.96
CA ILE A 358 2.47 -2.02 -2.78
C ILE A 358 1.22 -1.48 -2.11
N ASN A 359 1.10 -0.17 -1.90
CA ASN A 359 0.06 0.36 -1.00
C ASN A 359 -1.34 0.21 -1.60
N TYR A 360 -1.48 0.67 -2.85
CA TYR A 360 -2.74 0.83 -3.57
C TYR A 360 -2.71 0.14 -4.94
N GLY A 361 -1.92 -0.93 -5.07
CA GLY A 361 -1.67 -1.55 -6.37
C GLY A 361 -1.47 -3.06 -6.34
N ALA A 362 -1.20 -3.59 -7.54
CA ALA A 362 -1.08 -5.02 -7.81
C ALA A 362 0.01 -5.72 -6.96
N ALA A 363 1.13 -5.06 -6.67
CA ALA A 363 2.19 -5.67 -5.86
C ALA A 363 1.72 -5.90 -4.41
N GLY A 364 0.85 -5.05 -3.86
CA GLY A 364 0.24 -5.26 -2.55
C GLY A 364 -0.64 -6.50 -2.51
N LEU A 365 -1.44 -6.70 -3.56
CA LEU A 365 -2.30 -7.88 -3.70
C LEU A 365 -1.46 -9.16 -3.84
N LEU A 366 -0.43 -9.12 -4.70
CA LEU A 366 0.53 -10.22 -4.86
C LEU A 366 1.22 -10.57 -3.55
N TYR A 367 1.61 -9.58 -2.76
CA TYR A 367 2.19 -9.82 -1.44
C TYR A 367 1.23 -10.64 -0.57
N VAL A 368 -0.05 -10.26 -0.50
CA VAL A 368 -1.04 -10.99 0.31
C VAL A 368 -1.33 -12.39 -0.23
N LEU A 369 -1.47 -12.56 -1.54
CA LEU A 369 -1.65 -13.88 -2.18
C LEU A 369 -0.49 -14.82 -1.84
N HIS A 370 0.74 -14.30 -1.94
CA HIS A 370 1.93 -15.04 -1.57
C HIS A 370 1.92 -15.44 -0.09
N ARG A 371 1.43 -14.57 0.82
CA ARG A 371 1.26 -14.92 2.24
C ARG A 371 0.21 -16.03 2.45
N ILE A 372 -0.88 -16.06 1.67
CA ILE A 372 -1.86 -17.17 1.71
C ILE A 372 -1.19 -18.49 1.35
N LEU A 373 -0.36 -18.52 0.30
CA LEU A 373 0.32 -19.74 -0.15
C LEU A 373 1.31 -20.33 0.87
N LYS A 374 1.73 -19.53 1.84
CA LYS A 374 2.58 -19.96 2.97
C LYS A 374 1.79 -20.49 4.16
N VAL A 375 0.46 -20.47 4.12
CA VAL A 375 -0.39 -21.02 5.20
C VAL A 375 -0.23 -22.55 5.25
N PRO A 376 0.06 -23.13 6.42
CA PRO A 376 0.13 -24.59 6.59
C PRO A 376 -1.19 -25.26 6.23
N SER A 377 -1.13 -26.43 5.60
CA SER A 377 -2.30 -27.25 5.27
C SER A 377 -3.37 -26.53 4.42
N LEU A 378 -2.97 -25.54 3.60
CA LEU A 378 -3.86 -24.87 2.67
C LEU A 378 -4.53 -25.90 1.71
N PRO A 379 -5.88 -25.99 1.67
CA PRO A 379 -6.58 -26.93 0.81
C PRO A 379 -6.16 -26.80 -0.67
N ILE A 380 -6.04 -27.92 -1.37
CA ILE A 380 -5.51 -27.95 -2.74
C ILE A 380 -6.32 -27.09 -3.71
N GLU A 381 -7.64 -27.07 -3.56
CA GLU A 381 -8.55 -26.26 -4.39
C GLU A 381 -8.31 -24.77 -4.18
N LEU A 382 -8.24 -24.33 -2.92
CA LEU A 382 -7.93 -22.95 -2.55
C LEU A 382 -6.52 -22.55 -3.00
N LYS A 383 -5.53 -23.43 -2.84
CA LYS A 383 -4.17 -23.22 -3.33
C LYS A 383 -4.14 -22.98 -4.84
N ASN A 384 -4.86 -23.80 -5.61
CA ASN A 384 -4.96 -23.65 -7.07
C ASN A 384 -5.63 -22.33 -7.47
N LYS A 385 -6.68 -21.92 -6.75
CA LYS A 385 -7.35 -20.62 -6.95
C LYS A 385 -6.37 -19.46 -6.71
N VAL A 386 -5.64 -19.49 -5.60
CA VAL A 386 -4.66 -18.44 -5.26
C VAL A 386 -3.53 -18.38 -6.29
N LEU A 387 -2.97 -19.51 -6.70
CA LEU A 387 -1.92 -19.57 -7.73
C LEU A 387 -2.38 -19.01 -9.08
N LYS A 388 -3.66 -19.23 -9.45
CA LYS A 388 -4.23 -18.67 -10.68
C LYS A 388 -4.26 -17.14 -10.61
N ILE A 389 -4.74 -16.58 -9.51
CA ILE A 389 -4.83 -15.12 -9.30
C ILE A 389 -3.40 -14.52 -9.26
N GLU A 390 -2.49 -15.15 -8.50
CA GLU A 390 -1.08 -14.71 -8.41
C GLU A 390 -0.43 -14.68 -9.79
N LYS A 391 -0.62 -15.73 -10.61
CA LYS A 391 -0.10 -15.77 -11.99
C LYS A 391 -0.67 -14.65 -12.86
N GLN A 392 -1.97 -14.38 -12.75
CA GLN A 392 -2.62 -13.31 -13.51
C GLN A 392 -2.05 -11.94 -13.13
N LEU A 393 -1.96 -11.62 -11.83
CA LEU A 393 -1.43 -10.35 -11.35
C LEU A 393 0.08 -10.20 -11.62
N THR A 394 0.84 -11.28 -11.53
CA THR A 394 2.26 -11.30 -11.89
C THR A 394 2.44 -10.95 -13.36
N ASN A 395 1.68 -11.58 -14.25
CA ASN A 395 1.70 -11.26 -15.67
C ASN A 395 1.28 -9.81 -15.92
N PHE A 396 0.24 -9.33 -15.22
CA PHE A 396 -0.18 -7.93 -15.31
C PHE A 396 0.97 -6.97 -14.96
N ILE A 397 1.68 -7.18 -13.84
CA ILE A 397 2.83 -6.34 -13.46
C ILE A 397 3.93 -6.40 -14.54
N ILE A 398 4.27 -7.59 -15.02
CA ILE A 398 5.39 -7.77 -15.96
C ILE A 398 5.11 -7.11 -17.31
N VAL A 399 3.88 -7.22 -17.84
CA VAL A 399 3.50 -6.61 -19.13
C VAL A 399 3.57 -5.09 -19.09
N HIS A 400 3.37 -4.49 -17.92
CA HIS A 400 3.40 -3.03 -17.71
C HIS A 400 4.77 -2.51 -17.25
N TYR A 401 5.80 -3.36 -17.23
CA TYR A 401 7.17 -2.88 -17.04
C TYR A 401 7.62 -2.06 -18.26
N HIS A 402 8.15 -0.87 -17.99
CA HIS A 402 8.71 0.00 -19.01
C HIS A 402 10.24 0.10 -18.86
N GLU A 403 10.92 0.14 -20.00
CA GLU A 403 12.34 0.48 -20.10
C GLU A 403 12.52 1.36 -21.34
N ASP A 404 13.02 2.58 -21.14
CA ASP A 404 13.39 3.49 -22.23
C ASP A 404 14.89 3.80 -22.26
N ILE A 405 15.32 4.46 -23.34
CA ILE A 405 16.72 4.88 -23.57
C ILE A 405 17.09 6.10 -22.68
N SER A 406 16.10 6.87 -22.21
CA SER A 406 16.26 8.07 -21.37
C SER A 406 16.24 7.81 -19.85
N ASP A 407 16.57 6.59 -19.45
CA ASP A 407 16.69 6.15 -18.04
C ASP A 407 15.38 6.24 -17.22
N ASN A 408 14.23 6.31 -17.89
CA ASN A 408 12.96 6.00 -17.24
C ASN A 408 12.70 4.51 -17.39
N PHE A 409 12.76 3.81 -16.26
CA PHE A 409 12.48 2.38 -16.18
C PHE A 409 11.60 2.09 -14.96
N GLY A 410 10.95 0.92 -14.99
CA GLY A 410 10.08 0.47 -13.92
C GLY A 410 8.61 0.63 -14.28
N TRP A 411 7.81 1.05 -13.30
CA TRP A 411 6.37 1.17 -13.42
C TRP A 411 5.94 2.61 -13.13
N LEU A 412 4.84 3.01 -13.76
CA LEU A 412 4.23 4.30 -13.47
C LEU A 412 3.59 4.26 -12.07
N CYS A 413 3.70 5.35 -11.29
CA CYS A 413 3.14 5.44 -9.95
C CYS A 413 1.61 5.69 -9.94
N ASP A 414 1.01 5.97 -8.77
CA ASP A 414 -0.45 6.14 -8.54
C ASP A 414 -1.17 7.10 -9.50
N SER A 415 -0.47 8.03 -10.15
CA SER A 415 -1.06 8.95 -11.13
C SER A 415 -1.00 8.45 -12.58
N GLN A 416 -0.28 7.35 -12.82
CA GLN A 416 0.06 6.83 -14.15
C GLN A 416 0.81 7.85 -15.04
N VAL A 417 1.43 8.89 -14.44
CA VAL A 417 2.12 9.97 -15.18
C VAL A 417 3.64 9.88 -15.08
N LYS A 418 4.17 9.37 -13.96
CA LYS A 418 5.61 9.44 -13.66
C LYS A 418 6.11 8.11 -13.13
N PHE A 419 7.40 7.86 -13.34
CA PHE A 419 8.14 6.78 -12.71
C PHE A 419 8.71 7.27 -11.38
N THR A 420 8.48 6.50 -10.32
CA THR A 420 9.07 6.72 -9.00
C THR A 420 9.74 5.45 -8.48
N ASP A 421 10.66 5.64 -7.55
CA ASP A 421 11.51 4.64 -6.93
C ASP A 421 11.07 4.32 -5.49
N ASP A 422 10.06 4.98 -4.92
CA ASP A 422 9.62 4.73 -3.54
C ASP A 422 9.00 3.33 -3.36
N ILE A 423 8.80 2.92 -2.10
CA ILE A 423 8.30 1.58 -1.78
C ILE A 423 6.77 1.47 -1.84
N GLY A 424 6.05 2.55 -1.56
CA GLY A 424 4.60 2.55 -1.50
C GLY A 424 3.96 2.47 -2.88
N SER A 425 4.32 3.41 -3.74
CA SER A 425 3.73 3.59 -5.08
C SER A 425 4.71 3.29 -6.22
N GLY A 426 6.01 3.31 -5.92
CA GLY A 426 7.08 3.23 -6.90
C GLY A 426 7.61 1.81 -7.15
N SER A 427 8.66 1.76 -7.97
CA SER A 427 9.21 0.52 -8.52
C SER A 427 9.85 -0.37 -7.44
N LEU A 428 10.47 0.20 -6.41
CA LEU A 428 11.19 -0.60 -5.40
C LEU A 428 10.27 -1.49 -4.57
N GLY A 429 9.02 -1.06 -4.31
CA GLY A 429 8.03 -1.92 -3.67
C GLY A 429 7.70 -3.13 -4.54
N ILE A 430 7.44 -2.90 -5.83
CA ILE A 430 7.12 -3.94 -6.81
C ILE A 430 8.25 -4.97 -6.89
N ILE A 431 9.49 -4.48 -6.98
CA ILE A 431 10.69 -5.33 -7.07
C ILE A 431 10.87 -6.17 -5.81
N ALA A 432 10.60 -5.61 -4.63
CA ALA A 432 10.68 -6.35 -3.37
C ALA A 432 9.70 -7.55 -3.36
N VAL A 433 8.48 -7.33 -3.82
CA VAL A 433 7.45 -8.40 -3.92
C VAL A 433 7.83 -9.44 -4.98
N LEU A 434 8.28 -9.02 -6.17
CA LEU A 434 8.71 -9.94 -7.22
C LEU A 434 9.92 -10.79 -6.78
N ASN A 435 10.88 -10.21 -6.06
CA ASN A 435 12.02 -10.94 -5.49
C ASN A 435 11.57 -11.95 -4.42
N MET A 436 10.52 -11.66 -3.65
CA MET A 436 9.95 -12.59 -2.67
C MET A 436 9.34 -13.81 -3.37
N ILE A 437 8.46 -13.57 -4.35
CA ILE A 437 7.81 -14.63 -5.13
C ILE A 437 8.85 -15.53 -5.80
N LYS A 438 9.87 -14.93 -6.42
CA LYS A 438 10.94 -15.69 -7.10
C LYS A 438 11.71 -16.65 -6.19
N LYS A 439 11.95 -16.31 -4.92
CA LYS A 439 12.78 -17.16 -4.04
C LYS A 439 12.11 -18.48 -3.67
N ASP A 440 10.80 -18.55 -3.86
CA ASP A 440 9.93 -19.61 -3.36
C ASP A 440 9.35 -20.51 -4.48
N HIS A 441 9.69 -20.20 -5.73
CA HIS A 441 9.48 -21.02 -6.93
C HIS A 441 10.83 -21.47 -7.48
#